data_AF-A0A0A1U110-F1
#
_entry.id   AF-A0A0A1U110-F1
#
_cell.length_a   1.000
_cell.length_b   1.000
_cell.length_c   1.000
_cell.angle_alpha   90.00
_cell.angle_beta   90.00
_cell.angle_gamma   90.00
#
_symmetry.space_group_name_H-M   'P 1'
#
loop_
_entity.id
_entity.type
_entity.pdbx_description
1 polymer ?
#
loop_
_entity_poly.entity_id
_entity_poly.type
_entity_poly.pdbx_seq_one_letter_code
_entity_poly.pdbx_strand_id
1 'polypeptide(L)'
;MFLLLLIASITRLVFSGSCDYDECIDCSSVGNCQKCCSECHKDSNWDNCYRCKRGCLSCKTEEYCNNCEVGYYLLNEGQTTQTCKECLPYCKTCTSLNFCILCKEGYFLENGKCYQCVPGCAQCSKSDTCDICARGFQNINNLCYSCSEFSCNTECQIGTFQFDGICQPCPNECKECTTENKCTSCKEGYFLNNMNMCVQCDSTNEGCTKCLSSSVCTECKRYYTLTKSGQCSSLFLKEQRDNV
;
A
#
# COMPACT_ATOMS: atom_id res chain seq x y z
N MET A 1 -67.36 -19.39 -23.06
CA MET A 1 -66.69 -20.32 -22.12
C MET A 1 -65.25 -20.45 -22.59
N PHE A 2 -64.28 -20.24 -21.67
CA PHE A 2 -62.80 -20.11 -21.85
C PHE A 2 -62.37 -18.75 -22.43
N LEU A 3 -61.86 -17.74 -21.70
CA LEU A 3 -60.92 -17.63 -20.56
C LEU A 3 -59.44 -17.91 -20.93
N LEU A 4 -58.61 -16.85 -20.82
CA LEU A 4 -57.16 -16.79 -20.49
C LEU A 4 -56.10 -17.12 -21.56
N LEU A 5 -55.36 -16.11 -22.05
CA LEU A 5 -54.01 -15.72 -21.57
C LEU A 5 -53.32 -14.69 -22.51
N LEU A 6 -53.08 -13.50 -21.94
CA LEU A 6 -52.11 -12.52 -22.44
C LEU A 6 -50.70 -13.09 -22.27
N ILE A 7 -49.91 -13.13 -23.34
CA ILE A 7 -48.45 -13.23 -23.23
C ILE A 7 -47.87 -12.10 -24.09
N ALA A 8 -47.58 -10.99 -23.43
CA ALA A 8 -46.75 -9.94 -23.98
C ALA A 8 -45.34 -10.51 -24.17
N SER A 9 -44.92 -10.65 -25.43
CA SER A 9 -43.51 -10.90 -25.76
C SER A 9 -42.71 -9.65 -25.42
N ILE A 10 -42.29 -9.55 -24.16
CA ILE A 10 -41.19 -8.67 -23.76
C ILE A 10 -39.93 -9.28 -24.36
N THR A 11 -39.60 -8.88 -25.59
CA THR A 11 -38.25 -9.01 -26.12
C THR A 11 -37.34 -8.27 -25.14
N ARG A 12 -36.62 -9.04 -24.31
CA ARG A 12 -35.63 -8.52 -23.39
C ARG A 12 -34.69 -7.61 -24.17
N LEU A 13 -34.65 -6.34 -23.79
CA LEU A 13 -33.57 -5.42 -24.08
C LEU A 13 -32.27 -6.08 -23.63
N VAL A 14 -31.55 -6.72 -24.56
CA VAL A 14 -30.15 -7.07 -24.34
C VAL A 14 -29.39 -5.78 -24.54
N PHE A 15 -29.05 -5.11 -23.45
CA PHE A 15 -28.01 -4.10 -23.41
C PHE A 15 -26.71 -4.78 -23.87
N SER A 16 -26.38 -4.63 -25.15
CA SER A 16 -25.08 -5.00 -25.72
C SER A 16 -24.05 -4.00 -25.22
N GLY A 17 -23.17 -4.40 -24.30
CA GLY A 17 -22.02 -3.57 -23.92
C GLY A 17 -21.48 -3.74 -22.50
N SER A 18 -21.65 -4.89 -21.85
CA SER A 18 -20.97 -5.16 -20.57
C SER A 18 -20.08 -6.39 -20.73
N CYS A 19 -18.78 -6.20 -20.53
CA CYS A 19 -17.81 -7.29 -20.55
C CYS A 19 -18.06 -8.22 -19.35
N ASP A 20 -17.94 -9.53 -19.56
CA ASP A 20 -18.37 -10.57 -18.60
C ASP A 20 -17.40 -10.74 -17.41
N TYR A 21 -16.26 -10.04 -17.42
CA TYR A 21 -15.24 -10.04 -16.37
C TYR A 21 -14.58 -8.66 -16.20
N ASP A 22 -14.28 -8.32 -14.94
CA ASP A 22 -13.91 -6.97 -14.47
C ASP A 22 -12.56 -6.46 -15.01
N GLU A 23 -11.71 -7.38 -15.49
CA GLU A 23 -10.41 -7.06 -16.05
C GLU A 23 -10.49 -6.47 -17.47
N CYS A 24 -11.66 -6.56 -18.10
CA CYS A 24 -11.92 -6.06 -19.44
C CYS A 24 -12.77 -4.78 -19.41
N ILE A 25 -12.24 -3.70 -20.01
CA ILE A 25 -12.93 -2.41 -20.08
C ILE A 25 -13.53 -2.12 -21.47
N ASP A 26 -13.22 -2.94 -22.48
CA ASP A 26 -13.78 -2.85 -23.82
C ASP A 26 -13.76 -4.23 -24.51
N CYS A 27 -14.89 -4.70 -25.01
CA CYS A 27 -15.07 -6.05 -25.57
C CYS A 27 -15.92 -6.02 -26.85
N SER A 28 -15.48 -6.79 -27.86
CA SER A 28 -16.17 -6.87 -29.17
C SER A 28 -17.30 -7.89 -29.22
N SER A 29 -17.28 -8.87 -28.32
CA SER A 29 -18.32 -9.90 -28.13
C SER A 29 -18.16 -10.52 -26.74
N VAL A 30 -19.12 -11.35 -26.31
CA VAL A 30 -18.98 -12.16 -25.08
C VAL A 30 -17.70 -12.99 -25.18
N GLY A 31 -16.71 -12.68 -24.33
CA GLY A 31 -15.44 -13.42 -24.22
C GLY A 31 -14.25 -12.93 -25.07
N ASN A 32 -14.33 -11.79 -25.78
CA ASN A 32 -13.16 -11.22 -26.47
C ASN A 32 -12.89 -9.79 -26.03
N CYS A 33 -11.80 -9.60 -25.28
CA CYS A 33 -11.43 -8.30 -24.72
C CYS A 33 -10.48 -7.49 -25.61
N GLN A 34 -10.97 -6.36 -26.11
CA GLN A 34 -10.17 -5.42 -26.90
C GLN A 34 -9.24 -4.58 -26.03
N LYS A 35 -9.66 -4.21 -24.81
CA LYS A 35 -8.87 -3.37 -23.91
C LYS A 35 -9.01 -3.79 -22.45
N CYS A 36 -7.88 -4.02 -21.79
CA CYS A 36 -7.83 -4.34 -20.35
C CYS A 36 -7.82 -3.07 -19.48
N CYS A 37 -8.19 -3.22 -18.20
CA CYS A 37 -8.00 -2.19 -17.19
C CYS A 37 -6.53 -1.75 -17.03
N SER A 38 -6.32 -0.55 -16.49
CA SER A 38 -4.98 -0.12 -16.05
C SER A 38 -4.46 -1.10 -14.99
N GLU A 39 -3.19 -1.52 -15.10
CA GLU A 39 -2.55 -2.56 -14.27
C GLU A 39 -2.99 -4.01 -14.54
N CYS A 40 -3.63 -4.27 -15.69
CA CYS A 40 -4.07 -5.59 -16.12
C CYS A 40 -3.29 -6.06 -17.36
N HIS A 41 -3.09 -7.37 -17.51
CA HIS A 41 -2.28 -7.97 -18.57
C HIS A 41 -3.15 -8.76 -19.56
N LYS A 42 -2.74 -8.78 -20.84
CA LYS A 42 -3.38 -9.60 -21.89
C LYS A 42 -2.74 -10.98 -21.94
N ASP A 43 -3.54 -12.02 -22.09
CA ASP A 43 -3.03 -13.37 -22.31
C ASP A 43 -2.33 -13.52 -23.67
N SER A 44 -1.58 -14.62 -23.82
CA SER A 44 -0.82 -14.92 -25.04
C SER A 44 -1.71 -15.16 -26.26
N ASN A 45 -2.98 -15.51 -26.04
CA ASN A 45 -3.96 -15.88 -27.07
C ASN A 45 -4.83 -14.70 -27.51
N TRP A 46 -4.62 -13.51 -26.93
CA TRP A 46 -5.33 -12.26 -27.25
C TRP A 46 -6.82 -12.22 -26.89
N ASP A 47 -7.31 -13.15 -26.07
CA ASP A 47 -8.74 -13.26 -25.77
C ASP A 47 -9.10 -12.76 -24.37
N ASN A 48 -8.22 -12.94 -23.36
CA ASN A 48 -8.53 -12.61 -21.96
C ASN A 48 -7.57 -11.61 -21.32
N CYS A 49 -8.11 -10.86 -20.35
CA CYS A 49 -7.35 -9.97 -19.48
C CYS A 49 -7.27 -10.59 -18.08
N TYR A 50 -6.12 -10.49 -17.42
CA TYR A 50 -5.92 -11.00 -16.07
C TYR A 50 -5.15 -9.99 -15.22
N ARG A 51 -5.24 -10.16 -13.89
CA ARG A 51 -4.42 -9.44 -12.91
C ARG A 51 -3.44 -10.40 -12.26
N CYS A 52 -2.31 -9.88 -11.83
CA CYS A 52 -1.40 -10.68 -11.02
C CYS A 52 -1.97 -10.91 -9.64
N LYS A 53 -1.72 -12.10 -9.07
CA LYS A 53 -2.01 -12.38 -7.66
C LYS A 53 -1.32 -11.39 -6.73
N ARG A 54 -1.88 -11.19 -5.54
CA ARG A 54 -1.37 -10.24 -4.53
C ARG A 54 0.12 -10.44 -4.28
N GLY A 55 0.85 -9.33 -4.17
CA GLY A 55 2.30 -9.36 -3.93
C GLY A 55 3.12 -9.63 -5.19
N CYS A 56 2.50 -9.83 -6.36
CA CYS A 56 3.20 -9.99 -7.63
C CYS A 56 3.25 -8.66 -8.41
N LEU A 57 4.45 -8.26 -8.81
CA LEU A 57 4.67 -7.05 -9.63
C LEU A 57 4.27 -7.24 -11.08
N SER A 58 4.52 -8.43 -11.64
CA SER A 58 4.29 -8.75 -13.05
C SER A 58 4.18 -10.26 -13.22
N CYS A 59 3.28 -10.72 -14.10
CA CYS A 59 2.95 -12.13 -14.22
C CYS A 59 2.68 -12.55 -15.68
N LYS A 60 3.05 -13.78 -16.01
CA LYS A 60 2.81 -14.41 -17.32
C LYS A 60 1.40 -14.99 -17.43
N THR A 61 0.86 -15.48 -16.33
CA THR A 61 -0.53 -15.91 -16.14
C THR A 61 -0.95 -15.53 -14.72
N GLU A 62 -2.23 -15.68 -14.37
CA GLU A 62 -2.68 -15.48 -12.99
C GLU A 62 -1.90 -16.34 -11.98
N GLU A 63 -1.46 -17.53 -12.40
CA GLU A 63 -0.73 -18.50 -11.57
C GLU A 63 0.80 -18.42 -11.71
N TYR A 64 1.32 -17.56 -12.59
CA TYR A 64 2.76 -17.49 -12.88
C TYR A 64 3.28 -16.06 -12.76
N CYS A 65 3.83 -15.73 -11.60
CA CYS A 65 4.45 -14.45 -11.28
C CYS A 65 5.92 -14.40 -11.68
N ASN A 66 6.38 -13.36 -12.36
CA ASN A 66 7.79 -13.20 -12.71
C ASN A 66 8.61 -12.54 -11.59
N ASN A 67 8.02 -11.57 -10.88
CA ASN A 67 8.71 -10.77 -9.87
C ASN A 67 7.76 -10.40 -8.74
N CYS A 68 8.24 -10.44 -7.49
CA CYS A 68 7.44 -10.12 -6.31
C CYS A 68 7.70 -8.70 -5.79
N GLU A 69 6.70 -8.15 -5.12
CA GLU A 69 6.81 -6.92 -4.34
C GLU A 69 7.80 -7.07 -3.17
N VAL A 70 8.34 -5.96 -2.68
CA VAL A 70 9.14 -5.95 -1.44
C VAL A 70 8.28 -6.49 -0.30
N GLY A 71 8.86 -7.37 0.53
CA GLY A 71 8.13 -8.10 1.57
C GLY A 71 7.55 -9.45 1.12
N TYR A 72 7.72 -9.82 -0.16
CA TYR A 72 7.38 -11.13 -0.69
C TYR A 72 8.60 -11.79 -1.34
N TYR A 73 8.62 -13.12 -1.38
CA TYR A 73 9.60 -13.91 -2.12
C TYR A 73 8.90 -14.81 -3.14
N LEU A 74 9.64 -15.15 -4.20
CA LEU A 74 9.14 -15.98 -5.29
C LEU A 74 9.17 -17.45 -4.87
N LEU A 75 8.00 -18.10 -4.89
CA LEU A 75 7.81 -19.51 -4.57
C LEU A 75 7.43 -20.28 -5.84
N ASN A 76 8.20 -21.34 -6.12
CA ASN A 76 7.91 -22.25 -7.22
C ASN A 76 7.14 -23.46 -6.68
N GLU A 77 5.87 -23.61 -7.08
CA GLU A 77 4.98 -24.69 -6.63
C GLU A 77 4.78 -25.77 -7.71
N GLY A 78 5.36 -25.58 -8.89
CA GLY A 78 5.31 -26.55 -9.98
C GLY A 78 5.90 -26.01 -11.28
N GLN A 79 5.59 -26.68 -12.39
CA GLN A 79 6.03 -26.26 -13.73
C GLN A 79 5.24 -25.05 -14.26
N THR A 80 4.00 -24.87 -13.82
CA THR A 80 3.09 -23.82 -14.31
C THR A 80 2.69 -22.82 -13.23
N THR A 81 3.14 -23.03 -11.99
CA THR A 81 2.70 -22.25 -10.83
C THR A 81 3.91 -21.65 -10.12
N GLN A 82 3.96 -20.32 -10.11
CA GLN A 82 5.00 -19.51 -9.49
C GLN A 82 4.31 -18.33 -8.80
N THR A 83 4.30 -18.30 -7.47
CA THR A 83 3.51 -17.35 -6.68
C THR A 83 4.42 -16.53 -5.75
N CYS A 84 3.89 -15.42 -5.24
CA CYS A 84 4.61 -14.59 -4.27
C CYS A 84 4.10 -14.89 -2.87
N LYS A 85 5.01 -15.29 -1.98
CA LYS A 85 4.68 -15.57 -0.59
C LYS A 85 5.29 -14.53 0.33
N GLU A 86 4.54 -14.11 1.34
CA GLU A 86 4.98 -13.06 2.27
C GLU A 86 6.20 -13.52 3.09
N CYS A 87 7.10 -12.59 3.36
CA CYS A 87 8.24 -12.78 4.24
C CYS A 87 7.83 -12.95 5.71
N LEU A 88 8.75 -13.43 6.53
CA LEU A 88 8.58 -13.46 7.99
C LEU A 88 8.25 -12.07 8.55
N PRO A 89 7.56 -12.00 9.70
CA PRO A 89 7.37 -10.75 10.44
C PRO A 89 8.68 -9.99 10.60
N TYR A 90 8.61 -8.67 10.46
CA TYR A 90 9.75 -7.74 10.59
C TYR A 90 10.85 -7.88 9.52
N CYS A 91 10.70 -8.78 8.56
CA CYS A 91 11.58 -8.90 7.41
C CYS A 91 11.13 -7.96 6.28
N LYS A 92 12.08 -7.23 5.70
CA LYS A 92 11.85 -6.34 4.54
C LYS A 92 12.05 -7.08 3.22
N THR A 93 13.09 -7.90 3.10
CA THR A 93 13.30 -8.77 1.94
C THR A 93 13.80 -10.14 2.39
N CYS A 94 13.30 -11.20 1.76
CA CYS A 94 13.61 -12.58 2.09
C CYS A 94 13.79 -13.43 0.82
N THR A 95 14.45 -14.58 0.97
CA THR A 95 14.61 -15.57 -0.11
C THR A 95 13.75 -16.81 0.11
N SER A 96 13.25 -17.01 1.32
CA SER A 96 12.35 -18.09 1.69
C SER A 96 11.54 -17.72 2.93
N LEU A 97 10.59 -18.58 3.29
CA LEU A 97 9.80 -18.46 4.51
C LEU A 97 10.66 -18.40 5.79
N ASN A 98 11.90 -18.89 5.78
CA ASN A 98 12.73 -18.99 6.98
C ASN A 98 14.02 -18.19 6.91
N PHE A 99 14.22 -17.41 5.84
CA PHE A 99 15.49 -16.73 5.60
C PHE A 99 15.28 -15.30 5.12
N CYS A 100 15.48 -14.36 6.03
CA CYS A 100 15.50 -12.94 5.76
C CYS A 100 16.90 -12.47 5.35
N ILE A 101 16.96 -11.54 4.40
CA ILE A 101 18.22 -10.90 3.96
C ILE A 101 18.32 -9.43 4.38
N LEU A 102 17.18 -8.78 4.66
CA LEU A 102 17.12 -7.40 5.12
C LEU A 102 15.94 -7.22 6.05
N CYS A 103 16.18 -6.62 7.21
CA CYS A 103 15.13 -6.34 8.19
C CYS A 103 14.45 -4.99 7.96
N LYS A 104 13.25 -4.82 8.50
CA LYS A 104 12.58 -3.52 8.58
C LYS A 104 13.33 -2.60 9.55
N GLU A 105 13.08 -1.29 9.46
CA GLU A 105 13.67 -0.32 10.41
C GLU A 105 13.33 -0.67 11.85
N GLY A 106 14.29 -0.47 12.76
CA GLY A 106 14.18 -0.86 14.17
C GLY A 106 14.47 -2.34 14.46
N TYR A 107 14.92 -3.12 13.45
CA TYR A 107 15.31 -4.52 13.60
C TYR A 107 16.69 -4.78 12.98
N PHE A 108 17.44 -5.70 13.57
CA PHE A 108 18.73 -6.18 13.07
C PHE A 108 18.66 -7.63 12.63
N LEU A 109 19.52 -7.98 11.67
CA LEU A 109 19.58 -9.31 11.09
C LEU A 109 20.56 -10.19 11.87
N GLU A 110 20.09 -11.32 12.38
CA GLU A 110 20.92 -12.35 12.99
C GLU A 110 20.41 -13.74 12.55
N ASN A 111 21.30 -14.58 12.02
CA ASN A 111 20.99 -15.95 11.58
C ASN A 111 19.77 -16.06 10.63
N GLY A 112 19.61 -15.10 9.71
CA GLY A 112 18.50 -15.07 8.76
C GLY A 112 17.16 -14.65 9.37
N LYS A 113 17.15 -14.14 10.61
CA LYS A 113 15.96 -13.65 11.31
C LYS A 113 16.16 -12.21 11.79
N CYS A 114 15.05 -11.51 11.96
CA CYS A 114 15.05 -10.12 12.40
C CYS A 114 14.69 -10.01 13.88
N TYR A 115 15.54 -9.34 14.64
CA TYR A 115 15.38 -9.10 16.07
C TYR A 115 15.27 -7.61 16.34
N GLN A 116 14.47 -7.24 17.33
CA GLN A 116 14.20 -5.84 17.63
C GLN A 116 15.44 -5.17 18.23
N CYS A 117 15.71 -3.93 17.81
CA CYS A 117 16.70 -3.07 18.43
C CYS A 117 16.26 -2.57 19.81
N VAL A 118 17.19 -1.98 20.57
CA VAL A 118 16.84 -1.23 21.79
C VAL A 118 15.80 -0.13 21.50
N PRO A 119 14.93 0.21 22.45
CA PRO A 119 13.95 1.29 22.28
C PRO A 119 14.59 2.60 21.82
N GLY A 120 13.92 3.31 20.91
CA GLY A 120 14.44 4.57 20.35
C GLY A 120 15.54 4.41 19.31
N CYS A 121 15.86 3.18 18.89
CA CYS A 121 16.84 2.90 17.85
C CYS A 121 16.20 2.65 16.47
N ALA A 122 16.74 3.29 15.42
CA ALA A 122 16.33 3.05 14.04
C ALA A 122 17.16 1.95 13.36
N GLN A 123 18.45 1.87 13.67
CA GLN A 123 19.34 0.83 13.16
C GLN A 123 20.33 0.38 14.24
N CYS A 124 20.47 -0.92 14.40
CA CYS A 124 21.42 -1.53 15.31
C CYS A 124 22.08 -2.75 14.66
N SER A 125 23.28 -3.08 15.12
CA SER A 125 23.99 -4.31 14.75
C SER A 125 23.79 -5.42 15.79
N LYS A 126 23.31 -5.06 16.98
CA LYS A 126 23.08 -5.96 18.13
C LYS A 126 21.85 -5.50 18.91
N SER A 127 21.30 -6.39 19.74
CA SER A 127 20.11 -6.11 20.53
C SER A 127 20.32 -5.11 21.66
N ASP A 128 21.56 -4.84 22.06
CA ASP A 128 21.93 -4.03 23.24
C ASP A 128 22.59 -2.69 22.89
N THR A 129 22.87 -2.43 21.61
CA THR A 129 23.47 -1.19 21.13
C THR A 129 22.63 -0.57 20.03
N CYS A 130 22.84 0.71 19.76
CA CYS A 130 22.24 1.41 18.65
C CYS A 130 23.29 2.16 17.83
N ASP A 131 23.26 1.92 16.52
CA ASP A 131 24.15 2.55 15.55
C ASP A 131 23.55 3.87 15.07
N ILE A 132 22.23 3.89 14.82
CA ILE A 132 21.48 5.07 14.40
C ILE A 132 20.20 5.18 15.22
N CYS A 133 20.07 6.27 15.98
CA CYS A 133 18.87 6.53 16.75
C CYS A 133 17.68 6.89 15.86
N ALA A 134 16.49 6.47 16.31
CA ALA A 134 15.23 6.90 15.72
C ALA A 134 15.04 8.40 15.88
N ARG A 135 14.14 8.97 15.08
CA ARG A 135 13.89 10.41 15.11
C ARG A 135 13.45 10.87 16.51
N GLY A 136 14.02 11.97 16.98
CA GLY A 136 13.77 12.50 18.32
C GLY A 136 14.60 11.87 19.45
N PHE A 137 15.59 11.03 19.11
CA PHE A 137 16.52 10.46 20.07
C PHE A 137 17.97 10.84 19.74
N GLN A 138 18.78 11.03 20.78
CA GLN A 138 20.23 11.27 20.66
C GLN A 138 21.01 10.04 21.10
N ASN A 139 22.04 9.70 20.31
CA ASN A 139 22.96 8.64 20.67
C ASN A 139 23.92 9.13 21.76
N ILE A 140 23.88 8.47 22.91
CA ILE A 140 24.80 8.68 24.03
C ILE A 140 25.34 7.30 24.40
N ASN A 141 26.64 7.08 24.20
CA ASN A 141 27.31 5.80 24.50
C ASN A 141 26.63 4.58 23.85
N ASN A 142 26.26 4.66 22.57
CA ASN A 142 25.57 3.61 21.81
C ASN A 142 24.14 3.28 22.28
N LEU A 143 23.53 4.15 23.08
CA LEU A 143 22.12 4.06 23.47
C LEU A 143 21.40 5.34 23.06
N CYS A 144 20.10 5.22 22.81
CA CYS A 144 19.27 6.31 22.33
C CYS A 144 18.42 6.87 23.45
N TYR A 145 18.60 8.14 23.75
CA TYR A 145 17.84 8.86 24.79
C TYR A 145 16.91 9.88 24.15
N SER A 146 15.70 9.98 24.68
CA SER A 146 14.70 10.90 24.13
C SER A 146 15.15 12.35 24.29
N CYS A 147 15.10 13.13 23.21
CA CYS A 147 15.36 14.56 23.25
C CYS A 147 14.27 15.34 24.01
N SER A 148 13.15 14.72 24.40
CA SER A 148 12.18 15.32 25.31
C SER A 148 12.66 15.36 26.76
N GLU A 149 13.58 14.45 27.12
CA GLU A 149 14.12 14.31 28.48
C GLU A 149 15.56 14.86 28.59
N PHE A 150 16.25 15.00 27.46
CA PHE A 150 17.62 15.51 27.36
C PHE A 150 17.69 16.65 26.33
N SER A 151 18.26 17.81 26.69
CA SER A 151 18.50 18.89 25.72
C SER A 151 19.52 18.46 24.67
N CYS A 152 19.02 18.12 23.47
CA CYS A 152 19.83 17.75 22.32
C CYS A 152 20.43 19.01 21.65
N ASN A 153 21.74 19.05 21.46
CA ASN A 153 22.50 20.18 20.90
C ASN A 153 22.47 20.28 19.35
N THR A 154 21.48 19.69 18.68
CA THR A 154 21.44 19.58 17.22
C THR A 154 20.16 20.19 16.63
N GLU A 155 20.25 20.68 15.40
CA GLU A 155 19.08 21.06 14.59
C GLU A 155 17.99 19.98 14.71
N CYS A 156 16.77 20.41 15.06
CA CYS A 156 15.66 19.48 15.26
C CYS A 156 15.36 18.73 13.96
N GLN A 157 15.24 17.41 14.07
CA GLN A 157 15.08 16.52 12.94
C GLN A 157 13.69 16.64 12.31
N ILE A 158 13.55 16.22 11.04
CA ILE A 158 12.26 16.13 10.32
C ILE A 158 11.18 15.49 11.21
N GLY A 159 10.05 16.18 11.38
CA GLY A 159 8.95 15.77 12.25
C GLY A 159 9.02 16.33 13.67
N THR A 160 10.04 17.14 13.97
CA THR A 160 10.15 17.93 15.21
C THR A 160 10.50 19.38 14.90
N PHE A 161 10.17 20.29 15.81
CA PHE A 161 10.55 21.70 15.74
C PHE A 161 11.22 22.13 17.05
N GLN A 162 12.06 23.17 17.00
CA GLN A 162 12.74 23.67 18.19
C GLN A 162 11.81 24.61 18.96
N PHE A 163 11.59 24.31 20.25
CA PHE A 163 10.88 25.17 21.19
C PHE A 163 11.64 25.19 22.52
N ASP A 164 12.05 26.38 22.95
CA ASP A 164 12.83 26.59 24.18
C ASP A 164 14.11 25.73 24.28
N GLY A 165 14.83 25.58 23.17
CA GLY A 165 16.04 24.77 23.10
C GLY A 165 15.81 23.24 23.14
N ILE A 166 14.55 22.79 23.11
CA ILE A 166 14.15 21.38 23.10
C ILE A 166 13.43 21.07 21.79
N CYS A 167 13.66 19.88 21.22
CA CYS A 167 12.94 19.45 20.03
C CYS A 167 11.60 18.83 20.42
N GLN A 168 10.51 19.46 19.99
CA GLN A 168 9.15 18.99 20.24
C GLN A 168 8.56 18.36 18.98
N PRO A 169 7.70 17.33 19.10
CA PRO A 169 7.07 16.68 17.96
C PRO A 169 6.12 17.62 17.22
N CYS A 170 6.05 17.48 15.89
CA CYS A 170 5.07 18.20 15.10
C CYS A 170 3.63 17.75 15.44
N PRO A 171 2.64 18.67 15.43
CA PRO A 171 1.25 18.36 15.75
C PRO A 171 0.52 17.64 14.59
N ASN A 172 -0.68 17.11 14.87
CA ASN A 172 -1.72 16.81 13.88
C ASN A 172 -1.26 15.99 12.66
N GLU A 173 -0.52 14.90 12.83
CA GLU A 173 -0.04 14.06 11.72
C GLU A 173 0.81 14.80 10.66
N CYS A 174 1.43 15.89 11.08
CA CYS A 174 2.37 16.65 10.28
C CYS A 174 3.69 15.90 10.13
N LYS A 175 4.24 15.92 8.91
CA LYS A 175 5.55 15.34 8.59
C LYS A 175 6.69 16.31 8.86
N GLU A 176 6.52 17.59 8.54
CA GLU A 176 7.50 18.65 8.79
C GLU A 176 6.79 19.92 9.26
N CYS A 177 7.30 20.56 10.30
CA CYS A 177 6.74 21.79 10.86
C CYS A 177 7.86 22.74 11.28
N THR A 178 7.56 24.05 11.33
CA THR A 178 8.50 25.07 11.83
C THR A 178 8.18 25.52 13.25
N THR A 179 6.93 25.35 13.68
CA THR A 179 6.39 25.73 15.00
C THR A 179 5.22 24.82 15.34
N GLU A 180 4.74 24.88 16.58
CA GLU A 180 3.55 24.15 17.07
C GLU A 180 2.28 24.31 16.23
N ASN A 181 2.15 25.35 15.41
CA ASN A 181 0.94 25.63 14.61
C ASN A 181 1.22 25.78 13.11
N LYS A 182 2.42 25.40 12.65
CA LYS A 182 2.81 25.63 11.25
C LYS A 182 3.42 24.39 10.64
N CYS A 183 2.56 23.57 10.05
CA CYS A 183 2.96 22.43 9.24
C CYS A 183 3.35 22.87 7.83
N THR A 184 4.41 22.28 7.29
CA THR A 184 4.90 22.51 5.92
C THR A 184 4.68 21.29 5.03
N SER A 185 4.57 20.09 5.58
CA SER A 185 4.21 18.88 4.84
C SER A 185 3.49 17.85 5.72
N CYS A 186 2.59 17.05 5.13
CA CYS A 186 1.76 16.07 5.84
C CYS A 186 2.23 14.63 5.64
N LYS A 187 1.88 13.74 6.58
CA LYS A 187 2.04 12.29 6.40
C LYS A 187 1.10 11.77 5.31
N GLU A 188 1.35 10.55 4.83
CA GLU A 188 0.48 9.89 3.83
C GLU A 188 -0.97 9.78 4.33
N GLY A 189 -1.93 9.97 3.42
CA GLY A 189 -3.36 10.01 3.75
C GLY A 189 -3.85 11.35 4.35
N TYR A 190 -3.01 12.38 4.37
CA TYR A 190 -3.36 13.73 4.82
C TYR A 190 -2.94 14.79 3.80
N PHE A 191 -3.69 15.89 3.73
CA PHE A 191 -3.36 17.06 2.90
C PHE A 191 -3.19 18.32 3.76
N LEU A 192 -2.32 19.22 3.30
CA LEU A 192 -2.07 20.49 3.98
C LEU A 192 -3.16 21.50 3.59
N ASN A 193 -3.93 21.98 4.57
CA ASN A 193 -4.94 23.00 4.33
C ASN A 193 -4.34 24.42 4.36
N ASN A 194 -5.15 25.42 4.03
CA ASN A 194 -4.74 26.83 3.99
C ASN A 194 -4.39 27.41 5.38
N MET A 195 -4.68 26.69 6.46
CA MET A 195 -4.33 27.05 7.83
C MET A 195 -3.02 26.38 8.31
N ASN A 196 -2.26 25.75 7.40
CA ASN A 196 -1.05 24.98 7.72
C ASN A 196 -1.32 23.80 8.67
N MET A 197 -2.50 23.18 8.57
CA MET A 197 -2.86 21.97 9.32
C MET A 197 -3.06 20.79 8.37
N CYS A 198 -2.65 19.60 8.81
CA CYS A 198 -2.90 18.37 8.07
C CYS A 198 -4.28 17.84 8.39
N VAL A 199 -5.08 17.66 7.34
CA VAL A 199 -6.44 17.14 7.43
C VAL A 199 -6.48 15.80 6.71
N GLN A 200 -7.13 14.82 7.32
CA GLN A 200 -7.23 13.48 6.75
C GLN A 200 -8.00 13.52 5.42
N CYS A 201 -7.54 12.76 4.43
CA CYS A 201 -8.34 12.46 3.26
C CYS A 201 -9.66 11.77 3.69
N ASP A 202 -10.74 11.98 2.95
CA ASP A 202 -12.04 11.41 3.26
C ASP A 202 -11.95 9.88 3.40
N SER A 203 -12.34 9.38 4.57
CA SER A 203 -12.27 7.96 4.92
C SER A 203 -13.22 7.09 4.11
N THR A 204 -14.23 7.68 3.46
CA THR A 204 -15.12 6.98 2.52
C THR A 204 -14.44 6.70 1.18
N ASN A 205 -13.34 7.40 0.87
CA ASN A 205 -12.53 7.19 -0.32
C ASN A 205 -11.45 6.14 -0.04
N GLU A 206 -11.88 4.89 0.13
CA GLU A 206 -10.99 3.78 0.45
C GLU A 206 -9.89 3.65 -0.61
N GLY A 207 -8.65 3.50 -0.14
CA GLY A 207 -7.51 3.38 -1.04
C GLY A 207 -6.93 4.72 -1.49
N CYS A 208 -7.39 5.89 -1.04
CA CYS A 208 -6.67 7.14 -1.30
C CYS A 208 -5.37 7.25 -0.46
N THR A 209 -4.24 7.56 -1.09
CA THR A 209 -2.93 7.76 -0.43
C THR A 209 -2.49 9.21 -0.40
N LYS A 210 -2.89 10.01 -1.40
CA LYS A 210 -2.70 11.47 -1.41
C LYS A 210 -3.94 12.15 -1.97
N CYS A 211 -4.32 13.25 -1.34
CA CYS A 211 -5.48 14.04 -1.74
C CYS A 211 -5.13 15.54 -1.80
N LEU A 212 -5.86 16.27 -2.64
CA LEU A 212 -5.78 17.73 -2.76
C LEU A 212 -6.72 18.42 -1.76
N SER A 213 -7.82 17.75 -1.43
CA SER A 213 -8.80 18.15 -0.42
C SER A 213 -9.39 16.89 0.20
N SER A 214 -10.25 17.00 1.21
CA SER A 214 -10.86 15.82 1.83
C SER A 214 -11.51 14.90 0.79
N SER A 215 -12.24 15.45 -0.19
CA SER A 215 -12.99 14.66 -1.18
C SER A 215 -12.27 14.37 -2.50
N VAL A 216 -11.13 15.03 -2.77
CA VAL A 216 -10.43 14.90 -4.07
C VAL A 216 -9.10 14.20 -3.88
N CYS A 217 -9.06 12.93 -4.23
CA CYS A 217 -7.85 12.13 -4.29
C CYS A 217 -7.04 12.41 -5.55
N THR A 218 -5.72 12.31 -5.42
CA THR A 218 -4.75 12.48 -6.52
C THR A 218 -3.87 11.25 -6.69
N GLU A 219 -3.77 10.40 -5.68
CA GLU A 219 -2.98 9.16 -5.73
C GLU A 219 -3.70 8.07 -4.95
N CYS A 220 -3.84 6.90 -5.56
CA CYS A 220 -4.49 5.75 -4.95
C CYS A 220 -3.47 4.67 -4.58
N LYS A 221 -3.83 3.84 -3.60
CA LYS A 221 -3.14 2.59 -3.27
C LYS A 221 -3.10 1.72 -4.51
N ARG A 222 -2.09 0.85 -4.57
CA ARG A 222 -2.03 -0.21 -5.58
C ARG A 222 -3.36 -0.97 -5.59
N TYR A 223 -3.83 -1.36 -6.78
CA TYR A 223 -5.11 -2.05 -7.04
C TYR A 223 -6.38 -1.19 -7.05
N TYR A 224 -6.27 0.10 -6.72
CA TYR A 224 -7.34 1.09 -6.90
C TYR A 224 -7.09 1.93 -8.15
N THR A 225 -8.16 2.39 -8.77
CA THR A 225 -8.10 3.27 -9.95
C THR A 225 -8.62 4.66 -9.60
N LEU A 226 -7.90 5.70 -10.01
CA LEU A 226 -8.32 7.09 -9.80
C LEU A 226 -9.38 7.47 -10.85
N THR A 227 -10.59 7.74 -10.38
CA THR A 227 -11.70 8.20 -11.23
C THR A 227 -11.53 9.65 -11.63
N LYS A 228 -12.25 10.09 -12.68
CA LYS A 228 -12.29 11.50 -13.08
C LYS A 228 -12.88 12.42 -12.00
N SER A 229 -13.65 11.88 -11.06
CA SER A 229 -14.19 12.62 -9.91
C SER A 229 -13.19 12.75 -8.76
N GLY A 230 -11.97 12.21 -8.88
CA GLY A 230 -10.97 12.23 -7.80
C GLY A 230 -11.25 11.19 -6.71
N GLN A 231 -11.86 10.06 -7.04
CA GLN A 231 -12.11 8.97 -6.11
C GLN A 231 -11.28 7.74 -6.47
N CYS A 232 -10.90 6.95 -5.47
CA CYS A 232 -10.26 5.67 -5.65
C CYS A 232 -11.34 4.60 -5.61
N SER A 233 -11.57 3.95 -6.75
CA SER A 233 -12.44 2.77 -6.79
C SER A 233 -11.59 1.51 -6.94
N SER A 234 -11.75 0.58 -6.00
CA SER A 234 -11.43 -0.82 -6.27
C SER A 234 -12.46 -1.32 -7.28
N LEU A 235 -12.01 -2.10 -8.26
CA LEU A 235 -12.97 -2.95 -8.99
C LEU A 235 -13.45 -3.97 -7.96
N PHE A 236 -14.74 -3.93 -7.63
CA PHE A 236 -15.30 -4.62 -6.48
C PHE A 236 -15.07 -6.14 -6.55
N LEU A 237 -14.60 -6.66 -5.41
CA LEU A 237 -14.73 -8.02 -4.90
C LEU A 237 -15.90 -8.83 -5.50
N LYS A 238 -15.59 -9.87 -6.28
CA LYS A 238 -16.26 -11.16 -6.10
C LYS A 238 -15.41 -11.99 -5.14
N GLU A 239 -16.05 -12.40 -4.06
CA GLU A 239 -15.56 -13.30 -3.00
C GLU A 239 -14.47 -14.25 -3.51
N GLN A 240 -13.22 -14.02 -3.10
CA GLN A 240 -12.30 -15.13 -2.95
C GLN A 240 -12.87 -15.98 -1.84
N ARG A 241 -13.58 -17.05 -2.22
CA ARG A 241 -13.86 -18.15 -1.31
C ARG A 241 -12.50 -18.72 -0.90
N ASP A 242 -12.06 -18.32 0.28
CA ASP A 242 -11.19 -19.14 1.11
C ASP A 242 -11.91 -20.48 1.30
N ASN A 243 -11.54 -21.47 0.49
CA ASN A 243 -11.89 -22.86 0.77
C ASN A 243 -11.06 -23.28 1.98
N VAL A 244 -11.74 -23.32 3.13
CA VAL A 244 -11.40 -24.16 4.29
C VAL A 244 -11.30 -25.62 3.86
#